data_AF-A0ABD0KKV7-F1
#
_entry.id   AF-A0ABD0KKV7-F1
#
_cell.length_a   1.000
_cell.length_b   1.000
_cell.length_c   1.000
_cell.angle_alpha   90.00
_cell.angle_beta   90.00
_cell.angle_gamma   90.00
#
_symmetry.space_group_name_H-M   'P 1'
#
loop_
_entity.id
_entity.type
_entity.pdbx_description
1 polymer ?
#
loop_
_entity_poly.entity_id
_entity_poly.type
_entity_poly.pdbx_seq_one_letter_code
_entity_poly.pdbx_strand_id
1 'polypeptide(L)'
;MGTSNVSREEFEQLKANLDSFFLVVNGMLILLMQCGFAFLEAGSVRSKNSTNILIKNLFDSFVAGVAYWLFGYAFAFGDGNLFIGYTYFASAGMPGVKYAEFFFQYVFAATAATIVSGALAERVEFVAYFVYSFIITGETT
;
A
#
# COMPACT_ATOMS: atom_id res chain seq x y z
N MET A 1 -4.80 -31.60 -31.80
CA MET A 1 -3.74 -31.37 -30.79
C MET A 1 -3.46 -29.88 -30.53
N GLY A 2 -4.15 -28.92 -31.19
CA GLY A 2 -4.03 -27.47 -30.90
C GLY A 2 -5.14 -26.89 -30.01
N THR A 3 -6.32 -27.52 -29.95
CA THR A 3 -7.47 -27.05 -29.17
C THR A 3 -7.29 -27.20 -27.65
N SER A 4 -6.43 -28.12 -27.19
CA SER A 4 -6.13 -28.30 -25.77
C SER A 4 -5.24 -27.19 -25.20
N ASN A 5 -4.41 -26.55 -26.02
CA ASN A 5 -3.50 -25.49 -25.56
C ASN A 5 -4.23 -24.15 -25.47
N VAL A 6 -5.11 -23.85 -26.44
CA VAL A 6 -5.96 -22.64 -26.42
C VAL A 6 -6.87 -22.62 -25.19
N SER A 7 -7.52 -23.74 -24.87
CA SER A 7 -8.37 -23.82 -23.67
C SER A 7 -7.58 -23.59 -22.38
N ARG A 8 -6.33 -24.09 -22.28
CA ARG A 8 -5.46 -23.85 -21.12
C ARG A 8 -5.03 -22.40 -21.01
N GLU A 9 -4.68 -21.75 -22.12
CA GLU A 9 -4.32 -20.32 -22.14
C GLU A 9 -5.49 -19.43 -21.70
N GLU A 10 -6.71 -19.73 -22.16
CA GLU A 10 -7.93 -19.04 -21.70
C GLU A 10 -8.17 -19.23 -20.19
N PHE A 11 -7.98 -20.45 -19.68
CA PHE A 11 -8.09 -20.72 -18.23
C PHE A 11 -7.04 -19.99 -17.41
N GLU A 12 -5.79 -19.88 -17.88
CA GLU A 12 -4.73 -19.16 -17.16
C GLU A 12 -4.95 -17.65 -17.18
N GLN A 13 -5.40 -17.07 -18.30
CA GLN A 13 -5.79 -15.66 -18.35
C GLN A 13 -6.99 -15.36 -17.45
N LEU A 14 -7.98 -16.26 -17.41
CA LEU A 14 -9.14 -16.11 -16.54
C LEU A 14 -8.74 -16.12 -15.06
N LYS A 15 -7.84 -17.04 -14.65
CA LYS A 15 -7.29 -17.06 -13.29
C LYS A 15 -6.56 -15.76 -12.96
N ALA A 16 -5.64 -15.31 -13.81
CA ALA A 16 -4.87 -14.08 -13.58
C ALA A 16 -5.78 -12.84 -13.44
N ASN A 17 -6.83 -12.75 -14.26
CA ASN A 17 -7.82 -11.68 -14.18
C ASN A 17 -8.64 -11.75 -12.88
N LEU A 18 -9.02 -12.96 -12.46
CA LEU A 18 -9.77 -13.18 -11.23
C LEU A 18 -8.93 -12.85 -9.99
N ASP A 19 -7.66 -13.24 -9.98
CA ASP A 19 -6.71 -12.93 -8.89
C ASP A 19 -6.48 -11.42 -8.81
N SER A 20 -6.29 -10.75 -9.95
CA SER A 20 -6.15 -9.29 -10.01
C SER A 20 -7.41 -8.58 -9.48
N PHE A 21 -8.60 -9.06 -9.88
CA PHE A 21 -9.87 -8.53 -9.40
C PHE A 21 -10.02 -8.72 -7.88
N PHE A 22 -9.69 -9.91 -7.38
CA PHE A 22 -9.73 -10.21 -5.97
C PHE A 22 -8.79 -9.30 -5.16
N LEU A 23 -7.55 -9.10 -5.62
CA LEU A 23 -6.60 -8.19 -4.96
C LEU A 23 -7.10 -6.75 -4.94
N VAL A 24 -7.65 -6.25 -6.05
CA VAL A 24 -8.17 -4.88 -6.12
C VAL A 24 -9.38 -4.70 -5.20
N VAL A 25 -10.32 -5.64 -5.17
CA VAL A 25 -11.49 -5.56 -4.28
C VAL A 25 -11.07 -5.59 -2.82
N ASN A 26 -10.19 -6.50 -2.42
CA ASN A 26 -9.66 -6.52 -1.06
C ASN A 26 -8.89 -5.23 -0.73
N GLY A 27 -8.12 -4.71 -1.69
CA GLY A 27 -7.43 -3.44 -1.53
C GLY A 27 -8.39 -2.27 -1.30
N MET A 28 -9.54 -2.24 -1.98
CA MET A 28 -10.57 -1.23 -1.71
C MET A 28 -11.18 -1.36 -0.31
N LEU A 29 -11.39 -2.59 0.18
CA LEU A 29 -11.89 -2.83 1.55
C LEU A 29 -10.87 -2.34 2.60
N ILE A 30 -9.58 -2.56 2.36
CA ILE A 30 -8.51 -2.07 3.23
C ILE A 30 -8.43 -0.53 3.18
N LEU A 31 -8.57 0.08 2.00
CA LEU A 31 -8.63 1.54 1.89
C LEU A 31 -9.79 2.14 2.72
N LEU A 32 -10.91 1.45 2.86
CA LEU A 32 -12.00 1.89 3.75
C LEU A 32 -11.58 1.90 5.23
N MET A 33 -10.60 1.09 5.64
CA MET A 33 -10.04 1.16 7.00
C MET A 33 -9.33 2.50 7.24
N GLN A 34 -8.66 3.05 6.23
CA GLN A 34 -8.05 4.38 6.31
C GLN A 34 -9.09 5.46 6.65
N CYS A 35 -10.22 5.45 5.93
CA CYS A 35 -11.35 6.34 6.21
C CYS A 35 -11.94 6.08 7.60
N GLY A 36 -12.03 4.82 8.03
CA GLY A 36 -12.49 4.43 9.36
C GLY A 36 -11.63 5.03 10.48
N PHE A 37 -10.30 4.91 10.37
CA PHE A 37 -9.37 5.48 11.34
C PHE A 37 -9.42 7.01 11.37
N ALA A 38 -9.53 7.66 10.21
CA ALA A 38 -9.70 9.10 10.13
C ALA A 38 -10.92 9.59 10.92
N PHE A 39 -12.05 8.88 10.82
CA PHE A 39 -13.25 9.23 11.58
C PHE A 39 -13.13 8.93 13.08
N LEU A 40 -12.46 7.83 13.47
CA LEU A 40 -12.19 7.52 14.88
C LEU A 40 -11.29 8.57 15.54
N GLU A 41 -10.24 9.03 14.85
CA GLU A 41 -9.37 10.10 15.34
C GLU A 41 -10.10 11.44 15.41
N ALA A 42 -10.87 11.78 14.37
CA ALA A 42 -11.66 13.01 14.34
C ALA A 42 -12.75 13.07 15.42
N GLY A 43 -13.32 11.91 15.79
CA GLY A 43 -14.31 11.76 16.87
C GLY A 43 -13.71 11.78 18.27
N SER A 44 -12.42 11.47 18.41
CA SER A 44 -11.69 11.47 19.68
C SER A 44 -11.18 12.86 20.09
N VAL A 45 -11.22 13.84 19.16
CA VAL A 45 -10.82 15.23 19.42
C VAL A 45 -12.03 16.16 19.53
N ARG A 46 -11.84 17.35 20.12
CA ARG A 46 -12.88 18.37 20.19
C ARG A 46 -13.31 18.78 18.78
N SER A 47 -14.62 19.00 18.59
CA SER A 47 -15.24 19.38 17.31
C SER A 47 -14.58 20.56 16.61
N LYS A 48 -14.03 21.54 17.36
CA LYS A 48 -13.31 22.68 16.77
C LYS A 48 -12.04 22.28 15.99
N ASN A 49 -11.48 21.11 16.28
CA ASN A 49 -10.19 20.65 15.77
C ASN A 49 -10.32 19.41 14.87
N SER A 50 -11.50 18.78 14.79
CA SER A 50 -11.76 17.58 13.99
C SER A 50 -11.45 17.78 12.50
N THR A 51 -11.77 18.94 11.92
CA THR A 51 -11.40 19.27 10.53
C THR A 51 -9.90 19.25 10.29
N ASN A 52 -9.12 19.75 11.26
CA ASN A 52 -7.67 19.83 11.14
C ASN A 52 -7.02 18.43 11.25
N ILE A 53 -7.64 17.51 11.98
CA ILE A 53 -7.22 16.10 12.03
C ILE A 53 -7.55 15.38 10.73
N LEU A 54 -8.76 15.57 10.18
CA LEU A 54 -9.16 14.95 8.91
C LEU A 54 -8.23 15.36 7.75
N ILE A 55 -7.85 16.64 7.67
CA ILE A 55 -6.91 17.13 6.65
C ILE A 55 -5.53 16.46 6.81
N LYS A 56 -5.06 16.26 8.04
CA LYS A 56 -3.79 15.56 8.29
C LYS A 56 -3.85 14.11 7.84
N ASN A 57 -4.91 13.39 8.18
CA ASN A 57 -5.07 11.98 7.82
C ASN A 57 -5.17 11.79 6.29
N LEU A 58 -5.83 12.72 5.60
CA LEU A 58 -5.88 12.75 4.14
C LEU A 58 -4.49 12.99 3.53
N PHE A 59 -3.75 13.99 4.02
CA PHE A 59 -2.39 14.28 3.55
C PHE A 59 -1.43 13.12 3.81
N ASP A 60 -1.56 12.45 4.95
CA ASP A 60 -0.76 11.28 5.30
C ASP A 60 -0.96 10.14 4.29
N SER A 61 -2.22 9.86 3.92
CA SER A 61 -2.53 8.85 2.89
C SER A 61 -1.91 9.20 1.53
N PHE A 62 -1.93 10.47 1.11
CA PHE A 62 -1.28 10.90 -0.13
C PHE A 62 0.25 10.76 -0.08
N VAL A 63 0.86 11.19 1.01
CA VAL A 63 2.32 11.09 1.18
C VAL A 63 2.76 9.63 1.25
N ALA A 64 2.01 8.77 1.96
CA ALA A 64 2.24 7.33 1.99
C ALA A 64 2.15 6.71 0.59
N GLY A 65 1.18 7.12 -0.23
CA GLY A 65 1.06 6.66 -1.62
C GLY A 65 2.25 7.05 -2.49
N VAL A 66 2.70 8.30 -2.41
CA VAL A 66 3.87 8.77 -3.16
C VAL A 66 5.15 8.08 -2.67
N ALA A 67 5.33 7.93 -1.36
CA ALA A 67 6.50 7.27 -0.79
C ALA A 67 6.56 5.78 -1.16
N TYR A 68 5.42 5.08 -1.11
CA TYR A 68 5.34 3.68 -1.49
C TYR A 68 5.57 3.47 -3.00
N TRP A 69 5.05 4.37 -3.84
CA TRP A 69 5.28 4.36 -5.28
C TRP A 69 6.75 4.62 -5.66
N LEU A 70 7.41 5.57 -4.98
CA LEU A 70 8.80 5.92 -5.28
C LEU A 70 9.78 4.86 -4.79
N PHE A 71 9.64 4.40 -3.55
CA PHE A 71 10.65 3.56 -2.89
C PHE A 71 10.10 2.24 -2.34
N GLY A 72 8.89 2.25 -1.77
CA GLY A 72 8.35 1.10 -1.03
C GLY A 72 8.22 -0.17 -1.87
N TYR A 73 7.66 -0.06 -3.07
CA TYR A 73 7.52 -1.23 -3.94
C TYR A 73 8.86 -1.74 -4.49
N ALA A 74 9.79 -0.82 -4.78
CA ALA A 74 11.10 -1.18 -5.30
C ALA A 74 11.94 -1.97 -4.28
N PHE A 75 11.84 -1.61 -2.99
CA PHE A 75 12.56 -2.33 -1.94
C PHE A 75 11.92 -3.68 -1.60
N ALA A 76 10.59 -3.77 -1.57
CA ALA A 76 9.88 -4.98 -1.18
C ALA A 76 9.78 -6.03 -2.31
N PHE A 77 9.59 -5.60 -3.56
CA PHE A 77 9.30 -6.50 -4.70
C PHE A 77 10.24 -6.28 -5.90
N GLY A 78 11.25 -5.42 -5.76
CA GLY A 78 12.33 -5.29 -6.74
C GLY A 78 13.24 -6.51 -6.74
N ASP A 79 13.71 -6.88 -7.92
CA ASP A 79 14.83 -7.79 -8.08
C ASP A 79 16.07 -7.17 -7.44
N GLY A 80 16.76 -7.94 -6.60
CA GLY A 80 17.92 -7.46 -5.84
C GLY A 80 18.57 -8.56 -5.00
N ASN A 81 19.11 -8.18 -3.85
CA ASN A 81 19.71 -9.11 -2.89
C ASN A 81 18.65 -9.69 -1.94
N LEU A 82 19.02 -10.69 -1.14
CA LEU A 82 18.14 -11.32 -0.13
C LEU A 82 17.48 -10.32 0.84
N PHE A 83 18.04 -9.12 0.99
CA PHE A 83 17.58 -8.10 1.94
C PHE A 83 16.96 -6.85 1.29
N ILE A 84 17.21 -6.58 -0.01
CA ILE A 84 16.69 -5.35 -0.64
C ILE A 84 16.61 -5.48 -2.17
N GLY A 85 15.48 -5.05 -2.73
CA GLY A 85 15.25 -4.89 -4.16
C GLY A 85 15.81 -3.58 -4.71
N TYR A 86 16.33 -3.59 -5.95
CA TYR A 86 16.85 -2.40 -6.63
C TYR A 86 16.16 -2.10 -7.97
N THR A 87 15.09 -2.81 -8.31
CA THR A 87 14.32 -2.59 -9.55
C THR A 87 12.90 -2.10 -9.26
N TYR A 88 12.22 -1.57 -10.28
CA TYR A 88 10.85 -1.04 -10.23
C TYR A 88 10.62 0.27 -9.45
N PHE A 89 11.66 1.10 -9.28
CA PHE A 89 11.51 2.47 -8.77
C PHE A 89 10.51 3.27 -9.62
N ALA A 90 9.55 3.95 -8.98
CA ALA A 90 8.52 4.76 -9.63
C ALA A 90 7.78 4.01 -10.77
N SER A 91 7.54 2.71 -10.61
CA SER A 91 6.92 1.82 -11.62
C SER A 91 7.69 1.68 -12.95
N ALA A 92 8.96 2.08 -13.01
CA ALA A 92 9.79 1.94 -14.21
C ALA A 92 10.04 0.45 -14.52
N GLY A 93 9.58 -0.01 -15.70
CA GLY A 93 9.78 -1.38 -16.18
C GLY A 93 8.87 -2.43 -15.55
N MET A 94 7.80 -2.02 -14.85
CA MET A 94 6.90 -2.91 -14.16
C MET A 94 5.88 -3.57 -15.11
N PRO A 95 5.78 -4.92 -15.15
CA PRO A 95 4.78 -5.61 -15.97
C PRO A 95 3.36 -5.35 -15.46
N GLY A 96 2.41 -5.23 -16.39
CA GLY A 96 1.01 -4.86 -16.12
C GLY A 96 0.29 -5.70 -15.06
N VAL A 97 0.65 -6.98 -14.96
CA VAL A 97 0.08 -7.93 -13.99
C VAL A 97 0.40 -7.58 -12.54
N LYS A 98 1.54 -6.89 -12.28
CA LYS A 98 1.97 -6.56 -10.92
C LYS A 98 1.28 -5.31 -10.34
N TYR A 99 0.53 -4.54 -11.14
CA TYR A 99 -0.13 -3.33 -10.64
C TYR A 99 -1.24 -3.63 -9.61
N ALA A 100 -1.92 -4.77 -9.73
CA ALA A 100 -2.93 -5.18 -8.75
C ALA A 100 -2.28 -5.52 -7.40
N GLU A 101 -1.14 -6.22 -7.43
CA GLU A 101 -0.32 -6.51 -6.25
C GLU A 101 0.26 -5.24 -5.63
N PHE A 102 0.78 -4.32 -6.45
CA PHE A 102 1.24 -3.01 -6.00
C PHE A 102 0.16 -2.27 -5.23
N PHE A 103 -1.05 -2.18 -5.80
CA PHE A 103 -2.17 -1.49 -5.17
C PHE A 103 -2.55 -2.14 -3.84
N PHE A 104 -2.65 -3.47 -3.82
CA PHE A 104 -2.97 -4.22 -2.60
C PHE A 104 -1.92 -4.01 -1.50
N GLN A 105 -0.64 -4.07 -1.83
CA GLN A 105 0.43 -3.90 -0.86
C GLN A 105 0.58 -2.44 -0.39
N TYR A 106 0.37 -1.49 -1.30
CA TYR A 106 0.31 -0.07 -0.97
C TYR A 106 -0.74 0.20 0.11
N VAL A 107 -2.00 -0.20 -0.10
CA VAL A 107 -3.07 0.08 0.86
C VAL A 107 -2.87 -0.67 2.17
N PHE A 108 -2.25 -1.85 2.13
CA PHE A 108 -1.88 -2.60 3.33
C PHE A 108 -0.83 -1.86 4.16
N ALA A 109 0.25 -1.39 3.52
CA ALA A 109 1.29 -0.61 4.16
C ALA A 109 0.77 0.74 4.69
N ALA A 110 -0.07 1.45 3.92
CA ALA A 110 -0.68 2.71 4.32
C ALA A 110 -1.62 2.55 5.54
N THR A 111 -2.38 1.45 5.60
CA THR A 111 -3.26 1.15 6.73
C THR A 111 -2.46 0.76 7.97
N ALA A 112 -1.44 -0.08 7.82
CA ALA A 112 -0.52 -0.41 8.91
C ALA A 112 0.14 0.85 9.46
N ALA A 113 0.50 1.78 8.56
CA ALA A 113 1.09 3.03 8.96
C ALA A 113 0.16 3.91 9.80
N THR A 114 -1.11 3.95 9.41
CA THR A 114 -2.13 4.76 10.09
C THR A 114 -2.48 4.22 11.47
N ILE A 115 -2.46 2.90 11.65
CA ILE A 115 -2.61 2.28 12.98
C ILE A 115 -1.50 2.74 13.93
N VAL A 116 -0.25 2.76 13.43
CA VAL A 116 0.91 3.19 14.20
C VAL A 116 0.86 4.69 14.51
N SER A 117 0.46 5.51 13.55
CA SER A 117 0.24 6.96 13.74
C SER A 117 -0.84 7.25 14.79
N GLY A 118 -1.98 6.55 14.72
CA GLY A 118 -3.07 6.67 15.71
C GLY A 118 -2.64 6.25 17.12
N ALA A 119 -1.77 5.25 17.25
CA ALA A 119 -1.19 4.83 18.53
C ALA A 119 -0.13 5.81 19.06
N LEU A 120 0.58 6.51 18.18
CA LEU A 120 1.68 7.44 18.50
C LEU A 120 1.27 8.91 18.52
N ALA A 121 -0.04 9.21 18.43
CA ALA A 121 -0.61 10.54 18.23
C ALA A 121 -0.16 11.63 19.21
N GLU A 122 0.53 11.29 20.30
CA GLU A 122 1.05 12.23 21.29
C GLU A 122 2.52 12.64 21.10
N ARG A 123 3.41 11.87 20.44
CA ARG A 123 4.88 12.11 20.50
C ARG A 123 5.78 11.66 19.33
N VAL A 124 5.36 11.71 18.07
CA VAL A 124 6.32 11.43 16.98
C VAL A 124 6.20 12.40 15.79
N GLU A 125 7.35 12.98 15.44
CA GLU A 125 7.57 13.92 14.35
C GLU A 125 7.55 13.18 12.99
N PHE A 126 6.99 13.81 11.96
CA PHE A 126 6.78 13.29 10.59
C PHE A 126 8.04 12.66 9.95
N VAL A 127 9.23 13.05 10.42
CA VAL A 127 10.54 12.57 9.96
C VAL A 127 10.89 11.18 10.51
N ALA A 128 10.50 10.86 11.75
CA ALA A 128 10.74 9.54 12.34
C ALA A 128 9.91 8.45 11.65
N TYR A 129 8.79 8.82 11.02
CA TYR A 129 7.96 7.93 10.21
C TYR A 129 8.66 7.46 8.93
N PHE A 130 9.33 8.37 8.23
CA PHE A 130 10.11 8.04 7.03
C PHE A 130 11.29 7.12 7.36
N VAL A 131 11.97 7.36 8.49
CA VAL A 131 13.11 6.52 8.93
C VAL A 131 12.64 5.14 9.41
N TYR A 132 11.54 5.07 10.16
CA TYR A 132 10.94 3.81 10.61
C TYR A 132 10.38 2.98 9.44
N SER A 133 9.70 3.64 8.49
CA SER A 133 9.22 3.01 7.26
C SER A 133 10.37 2.49 6.39
N PHE A 134 11.49 3.22 6.29
CA PHE A 134 12.69 2.74 5.62
C PHE A 134 13.27 1.48 6.27
N ILE A 135 13.27 1.42 7.61
CA ILE A 135 13.83 0.30 8.38
C ILE A 135 12.91 -0.92 8.33
N ILE A 136 11.60 -0.75 8.47
CA ILE A 136 10.63 -1.87 8.43
C ILE A 136 10.40 -2.39 7.01
N THR A 137 10.34 -1.50 6.02
CA THR A 137 10.16 -1.92 4.62
C THR A 137 11.40 -2.64 4.07
N GLY A 138 12.56 -2.48 4.71
CA GLY A 138 13.76 -3.29 4.47
C GLY A 138 13.77 -4.65 5.17
N GLU A 139 12.86 -4.93 6.11
CA GLU A 139 12.86 -6.15 6.94
C GLU A 139 11.65 -7.08 6.69
N THR A 140 10.57 -6.63 6.04
CA THR A 140 9.49 -7.53 5.62
C THR A 140 9.85 -8.26 4.33
N THR A 141 10.68 -9.30 4.48
CA THR A 141 10.77 -10.46 3.57
C THR A 141 9.71 -11.50 3.96
#